data_AF-A0A3B7LBC1-F1
#
_entry.id   AF-A0A3B7LBC1-F1
#
_cell.length_a   1.000
_cell.length_b   1.000
_cell.length_c   1.000
_cell.angle_alpha   90.00
_cell.angle_beta   90.00
_cell.angle_gamma   90.00
#
_symmetry.space_group_name_H-M   'P 1'
#
loop_
_entity.id
_entity.type
_entity.pdbx_description
1 polymer ?
#
loop_
_entity_poly.entity_id
_entity_poly.type
_entity_poly.pdbx_seq_one_letter_code
_entity_poly.pdbx_strand_id
1 'polypeptide(L)'
;MVSPIQRPKDPLSCIFAYRAIDLRDRFPQPLETFREALECLQSDRSYMAALSGEIIAYLRGGCALTIPDYFFLRRSGEIDATLVLPEHNDDVCKKVEAWLRVTLIIHKAELSKSIPLEDRPFSLDQLLEQCDITAPQHEEIKAWQEMPDIGRELLGGLGENDVWEKAERVFDSYENAQKWMRQPLKQLEGRSPEEVLPSDIQRVYDLLVRLESDLF
;
A
#
# COMPACT_ATOMS: atom_id res chain seq x y z
N MET A 1 17.53 24.36 18.61
CA MET A 1 17.45 23.08 17.85
C MET A 1 16.01 22.96 17.38
N VAL A 2 15.78 23.25 16.11
CA VAL A 2 14.44 23.16 15.50
C VAL A 2 14.35 21.76 14.91
N SER A 3 13.47 20.91 15.44
CA SER A 3 13.21 19.59 14.89
C SER A 3 12.85 19.72 13.40
N PRO A 4 13.36 18.84 12.51
CA PRO A 4 13.00 18.88 11.11
C PRO A 4 11.48 18.73 10.99
N ILE A 5 10.86 19.60 10.19
CA ILE A 5 9.42 19.60 9.94
C ILE A 5 9.10 18.29 9.20
N GLN A 6 8.69 17.28 9.96
CA GLN A 6 8.09 16.06 9.43
C GLN A 6 6.85 16.49 8.65
N ARG A 7 6.90 16.46 7.31
CA ARG A 7 5.68 16.60 6.52
C ARG A 7 4.74 15.47 6.99
N PRO A 8 3.50 15.76 7.39
CA PRO A 8 2.59 14.69 7.80
C PRO A 8 2.38 13.79 6.58
N LYS A 9 2.89 12.55 6.64
CA LYS A 9 2.54 11.49 5.70
C LYS A 9 1.01 11.43 5.67
N ASP A 10 0.40 11.51 4.49
CA ASP A 10 -1.06 11.31 4.37
C ASP A 10 -1.38 9.96 5.04
N PRO A 11 -2.22 9.92 6.10
CA PRO A 11 -2.55 8.67 6.77
C PRO A 11 -3.02 7.59 5.80
N LEU A 12 -3.69 7.95 4.72
CA LEU A 12 -4.21 6.99 3.74
C LEU A 12 -3.13 6.24 2.95
N SER A 13 -1.91 6.79 2.87
CA SER A 13 -0.79 6.15 2.15
C SER A 13 -0.35 4.81 2.75
N CYS A 14 -0.79 4.49 3.98
CA CYS A 14 -0.56 3.18 4.59
C CYS A 14 -1.52 2.10 4.08
N ILE A 15 -2.64 2.45 3.43
CA ILE A 15 -3.55 1.49 2.80
C ILE A 15 -2.97 1.11 1.44
N PHE A 16 -2.85 -0.18 1.14
CA PHE A 16 -2.29 -0.66 -0.13
C PHE A 16 -3.22 -1.56 -0.93
N ALA A 17 -4.33 -1.99 -0.34
CA ALA A 17 -5.38 -2.73 -1.03
C ALA A 17 -6.68 -2.74 -0.24
N TYR A 18 -7.75 -3.08 -0.94
CA TYR A 18 -9.06 -3.38 -0.40
C TYR A 18 -9.50 -4.79 -0.78
N ARG A 19 -10.41 -5.34 0.01
CA ARG A 19 -11.12 -6.59 -0.29
C ARG A 19 -12.60 -6.37 -0.05
N ALA A 20 -13.42 -6.76 -1.02
CA ALA A 20 -14.85 -6.91 -0.84
C ALA A 20 -15.18 -8.38 -0.56
N ILE A 21 -16.07 -8.62 0.40
CA ILE A 21 -16.54 -9.96 0.78
C ILE A 21 -18.05 -10.00 0.65
N ASP A 22 -18.55 -10.91 -0.18
CA ASP A 22 -19.94 -11.39 -0.14
C ASP A 22 -20.01 -12.81 0.44
N LEU A 23 -21.19 -13.42 0.48
CA LEU A 23 -21.36 -14.79 1.00
C LEU A 23 -20.55 -15.84 0.25
N ARG A 24 -20.09 -15.54 -0.96
CA ARG A 24 -19.42 -16.50 -1.83
C ARG A 24 -17.94 -16.19 -2.02
N ASP A 25 -17.49 -15.02 -1.58
CA ASP A 25 -16.12 -14.52 -1.62
C ASP A 25 -15.45 -14.72 -2.99
N ARG A 26 -16.12 -14.28 -4.07
CA ARG A 26 -15.67 -14.53 -5.47
C ARG A 26 -15.18 -13.28 -6.21
N PHE A 27 -15.11 -12.14 -5.55
CA PHE A 27 -14.66 -10.92 -6.23
C PHE A 27 -13.18 -11.02 -6.62
N PRO A 28 -12.78 -10.37 -7.72
CA PRO A 28 -11.36 -10.24 -8.04
C PRO A 28 -10.68 -9.51 -6.87
N GLN A 29 -9.63 -10.12 -6.34
CA GLN A 29 -8.87 -9.59 -5.22
C GLN A 29 -7.39 -9.65 -5.59
N PRO A 30 -6.58 -8.72 -5.06
CA PRO A 30 -6.95 -7.54 -4.27
C PRO A 30 -7.49 -6.38 -5.14
N LEU A 31 -8.23 -5.44 -4.52
CA LEU A 31 -8.78 -4.24 -5.17
C LEU A 31 -7.95 -3.00 -4.81
N GLU A 32 -7.80 -2.04 -5.72
CA GLU A 32 -6.93 -0.88 -5.52
C GLU A 32 -7.62 0.20 -4.70
N THR A 33 -8.92 0.40 -4.93
CA THR A 33 -9.68 1.48 -4.28
C THR A 33 -10.91 0.98 -3.51
N PHE A 34 -11.32 1.77 -2.52
CA PHE A 34 -12.59 1.53 -1.83
C PHE A 34 -13.79 1.55 -2.81
N ARG A 35 -13.74 2.41 -3.84
CA ARG A 35 -14.79 2.49 -4.86
C ARG A 35 -14.96 1.15 -5.58
N GLU A 36 -13.87 0.55 -6.03
CA GLU A 36 -13.92 -0.76 -6.70
C GLU A 36 -14.49 -1.84 -5.79
N ALA A 37 -14.15 -1.81 -4.49
CA ALA A 37 -14.72 -2.71 -3.50
C ALA A 37 -16.24 -2.52 -3.32
N LEU A 38 -16.70 -1.27 -3.29
CA LEU A 38 -18.12 -0.96 -3.22
C LEU A 38 -18.86 -1.39 -4.49
N GLU A 39 -18.29 -1.13 -5.66
CA GLU A 39 -18.86 -1.50 -6.96
C GLU A 39 -18.91 -3.03 -7.16
N CYS A 40 -17.96 -3.77 -6.58
CA CYS A 40 -18.03 -5.24 -6.50
C CYS A 40 -19.29 -5.69 -5.75
N LEU A 41 -19.53 -5.14 -4.56
CA LEU A 41 -20.73 -5.47 -3.77
C LEU A 41 -22.03 -5.06 -4.47
N GLN A 42 -22.02 -3.98 -5.25
CA GLN A 42 -23.17 -3.50 -6.03
C GLN A 42 -23.39 -4.23 -7.35
N SER A 43 -22.44 -5.08 -7.79
CA SER A 43 -22.53 -5.78 -9.06
C SER A 43 -23.57 -6.91 -9.05
N ASP A 44 -24.06 -7.28 -10.23
CA ASP A 44 -24.97 -8.42 -10.42
C ASP A 44 -24.35 -9.78 -9.99
N ARG A 45 -23.03 -9.82 -9.79
CA ARG A 45 -22.30 -11.02 -9.33
C ARG A 45 -22.35 -11.18 -7.82
N SER A 46 -22.73 -10.13 -7.11
CA SER A 46 -22.81 -10.09 -5.65
C SER A 46 -23.92 -11.00 -5.15
N TYR A 47 -23.55 -11.90 -4.23
CA TYR A 47 -24.50 -12.75 -3.52
C TYR A 47 -24.60 -12.30 -2.07
N MET A 48 -25.40 -11.25 -1.85
CA MET A 48 -25.70 -10.72 -0.52
C MET A 48 -26.92 -11.47 0.06
N ALA A 49 -26.78 -12.06 1.24
CA ALA A 49 -27.92 -12.09 2.16
C ALA A 49 -28.10 -10.67 2.70
N ALA A 50 -29.27 -10.39 3.26
CA ALA A 50 -29.64 -9.06 3.73
C ALA A 50 -28.78 -8.50 4.89
N LEU A 51 -27.64 -9.12 5.24
CA LEU A 51 -26.73 -8.70 6.33
C LEU A 51 -25.23 -8.93 6.04
N SER A 52 -24.81 -9.32 4.83
CA SER A 52 -23.53 -10.05 4.68
C SER A 52 -22.46 -9.43 3.78
N GLY A 53 -22.33 -8.09 3.74
CA GLY A 53 -21.31 -7.41 2.94
C GLY A 53 -20.24 -6.76 3.80
N GLU A 54 -18.97 -7.09 3.53
CA GLU A 54 -17.83 -6.48 4.20
C GLU A 54 -16.86 -5.88 3.18
N ILE A 55 -16.25 -4.75 3.56
CA ILE A 55 -15.09 -4.19 2.86
C ILE A 55 -13.96 -4.08 3.88
N ILE A 56 -12.79 -4.62 3.55
CA ILE A 56 -11.59 -4.59 4.38
C ILE A 56 -10.54 -3.74 3.68
N ALA A 57 -9.90 -2.84 4.42
CA ALA A 57 -8.71 -2.10 3.99
C ALA A 57 -7.46 -2.77 4.57
N TYR A 58 -6.53 -3.19 3.71
CA TYR A 58 -5.24 -3.74 4.11
C TYR A 58 -4.21 -2.63 4.28
N LEU A 59 -3.55 -2.64 5.43
CA LEU A 59 -2.56 -1.65 5.85
C LEU A 59 -1.17 -2.25 5.80
N ARG A 60 -0.19 -1.43 5.42
CA ARG A 60 1.23 -1.78 5.50
C ARG A 60 1.60 -2.15 6.95
N GLY A 61 2.43 -3.16 7.10
CA GLY A 61 2.78 -3.76 8.39
C GLY A 61 1.87 -4.93 8.80
N GLY A 62 1.15 -5.55 7.85
CA GLY A 62 0.31 -6.73 8.10
C GLY A 62 -0.96 -6.46 8.92
N CYS A 63 -1.44 -5.21 8.96
CA CYS A 63 -2.66 -4.84 9.67
C CYS A 63 -3.85 -4.72 8.70
N ALA A 64 -5.07 -4.79 9.23
CA ALA A 64 -6.29 -4.60 8.43
C ALA A 64 -7.36 -3.84 9.22
N LEU A 65 -8.20 -3.08 8.52
CA LEU A 65 -9.36 -2.39 9.06
C LEU A 65 -10.62 -2.78 8.30
N THR A 66 -11.62 -3.28 9.01
CA THR A 66 -12.96 -3.47 8.43
C THR A 66 -13.67 -2.12 8.35
N ILE A 67 -14.12 -1.75 7.15
CA ILE A 67 -14.90 -0.53 6.93
C ILE A 67 -16.30 -0.74 7.53
N PRO A 68 -16.79 0.19 8.37
CA PRO A 68 -18.11 0.05 8.96
C PRO A 68 -19.20 -0.03 7.90
N ASP A 69 -20.02 -1.05 8.02
CA ASP A 69 -21.02 -1.40 7.02
C ASP A 69 -22.10 -0.32 6.86
N TYR A 70 -22.42 0.43 7.91
CA TYR A 70 -23.40 1.53 7.88
C TYR A 70 -23.06 2.65 6.87
N PHE A 71 -21.83 2.69 6.36
CA PHE A 71 -21.47 3.62 5.28
C PHE A 71 -22.13 3.23 3.95
N PHE A 72 -22.28 1.93 3.68
CA PHE A 72 -22.72 1.39 2.40
C PHE A 72 -23.92 0.44 2.47
N LEU A 73 -24.33 0.01 3.67
CA LEU A 73 -25.55 -0.75 3.94
C LEU A 73 -26.56 0.12 4.68
N ARG A 74 -27.79 0.16 4.15
CA ARG A 74 -28.96 0.74 4.81
C ARG A 74 -29.84 -0.36 5.35
N ARG A 75 -30.01 -0.39 6.67
CA ARG A 75 -30.89 -1.34 7.36
C ARG A 75 -32.30 -0.77 7.45
N SER A 76 -33.29 -1.49 6.92
CA SER A 76 -34.71 -1.15 6.99
C SER A 76 -35.50 -2.03 7.99
N GLY A 77 -34.80 -2.87 8.76
CA GLY A 77 -35.35 -3.73 9.81
C GLY A 77 -34.24 -4.56 10.46
N GLU A 78 -34.61 -5.57 11.26
CA GLU A 78 -33.63 -6.50 11.87
C GLU A 78 -32.98 -7.43 10.84
N ILE A 79 -33.70 -7.75 9.76
CA ILE A 79 -33.29 -8.74 8.76
C ILE A 79 -32.96 -8.10 7.42
N ASP A 80 -33.49 -6.92 7.12
CA ASP A 80 -33.36 -6.29 5.81
C ASP A 80 -32.25 -5.21 5.80
N ALA A 81 -31.18 -5.46 5.06
CA ALA A 81 -30.24 -4.44 4.62
C ALA A 81 -30.15 -4.38 3.09
N THR A 82 -30.04 -3.15 2.59
CA THR A 82 -29.91 -2.83 1.18
C THR A 82 -28.63 -2.03 0.98
N LEU A 83 -27.90 -2.32 -0.10
CA LEU A 83 -26.76 -1.50 -0.48
C LEU A 83 -27.22 -0.11 -0.90
N VAL A 84 -26.39 0.89 -0.61
CA VAL A 84 -26.51 2.22 -1.21
C VAL A 84 -26.50 2.09 -2.74
N LEU A 85 -27.33 2.89 -3.41
CA LEU A 85 -27.37 2.94 -4.87
C LEU A 85 -26.07 3.56 -5.43
N PRO A 86 -25.60 3.15 -6.62
CA PRO A 86 -24.36 3.65 -7.22
C PRO A 86 -24.26 5.18 -7.33
N GLU A 87 -25.39 5.87 -7.48
CA GLU A 87 -25.50 7.34 -7.50
C GLU A 87 -24.99 8.02 -6.21
N HIS A 88 -24.91 7.28 -5.10
CA HIS A 88 -24.41 7.78 -3.81
C HIS A 88 -22.94 7.42 -3.55
N ASN A 89 -22.25 6.74 -4.49
CA ASN A 89 -20.90 6.24 -4.27
C ASN A 89 -19.90 7.35 -3.93
N ASP A 90 -20.02 8.52 -4.55
CA ASP A 90 -19.16 9.68 -4.27
C ASP A 90 -19.24 10.13 -2.80
N ASP A 91 -20.46 10.21 -2.27
CA ASP A 91 -20.71 10.63 -0.89
C ASP A 91 -20.23 9.57 0.11
N VAL A 92 -20.42 8.30 -0.23
CA VAL A 92 -19.96 7.17 0.59
C VAL A 92 -18.43 7.15 0.63
N CYS A 93 -17.77 7.28 -0.53
CA CYS A 93 -16.32 7.35 -0.62
C CYS A 93 -15.76 8.49 0.24
N LYS A 94 -16.33 9.70 0.16
CA LYS A 94 -15.90 10.84 0.98
C LYS A 94 -16.05 10.58 2.48
N LYS A 95 -17.16 9.98 2.90
CA LYS A 95 -17.42 9.65 4.31
C LYS A 95 -16.45 8.59 4.84
N VAL A 96 -16.20 7.54 4.05
CA VAL A 96 -15.25 6.48 4.39
C VAL A 96 -13.83 7.02 4.43
N GLU A 97 -13.43 7.87 3.49
CA GLU A 97 -12.11 8.52 3.50
C GLU A 97 -11.92 9.36 4.77
N ALA A 98 -12.90 10.20 5.12
CA ALA A 98 -12.85 11.01 6.33
C ALA A 98 -12.74 10.13 7.59
N TRP A 99 -13.49 9.03 7.65
CA TRP A 99 -13.41 8.06 8.73
C TRP A 99 -12.04 7.37 8.79
N LEU A 100 -11.51 6.90 7.66
CA LEU A 100 -10.19 6.27 7.57
C LEU A 100 -9.09 7.21 8.07
N ARG A 101 -9.11 8.48 7.65
CA ARG A 101 -8.15 9.49 8.11
C ARG A 101 -8.14 9.60 9.64
N VAL A 102 -9.32 9.70 10.26
CA VAL A 102 -9.45 9.79 11.73
C VAL A 102 -9.02 8.48 12.41
N THR A 103 -9.51 7.34 11.92
CA THR A 103 -9.21 6.02 12.48
C THR A 103 -7.72 5.72 12.45
N LEU A 104 -7.05 5.98 11.32
CA LEU A 104 -5.61 5.74 11.17
C LEU A 104 -4.75 6.66 12.05
N ILE A 105 -5.20 7.90 12.30
CA ILE A 105 -4.53 8.79 13.25
C ILE A 105 -4.64 8.27 14.69
N ILE A 106 -5.85 7.84 15.09
CA ILE A 106 -6.09 7.30 16.44
C ILE A 106 -5.29 6.02 16.67
N HIS A 107 -5.29 5.11 15.70
CA HIS A 107 -4.62 3.81 15.81
C HIS A 107 -3.13 3.87 15.45
N LYS A 108 -2.56 5.05 15.18
CA LYS A 108 -1.16 5.20 14.77
C LYS A 108 -0.17 4.52 15.72
N ALA A 109 -0.43 4.57 17.03
CA ALA A 109 0.42 3.94 18.06
C ALA A 109 0.31 2.40 18.09
N GLU A 110 -0.83 1.85 17.67
CA GLU A 110 -1.04 0.40 17.59
C GLU A 110 -0.54 -0.15 16.25
N LEU A 111 -0.73 0.59 15.16
CA LEU A 111 -0.19 0.31 13.83
C LEU A 111 1.33 0.42 13.76
N SER A 112 1.94 1.27 14.59
CA SER A 112 3.40 1.36 14.70
C SER A 112 4.05 0.17 15.41
N LYS A 113 3.26 -0.75 15.98
CA LYS A 113 3.75 -2.06 16.42
C LYS A 113 3.81 -3.04 15.23
N SER A 114 4.27 -2.55 14.08
CA SER A 114 4.58 -3.45 12.98
C SER A 114 5.58 -4.47 13.50
N ILE A 115 5.32 -5.75 13.25
CA ILE A 115 6.27 -6.80 13.57
C ILE A 115 7.61 -6.39 12.92
N PRO A 116 8.71 -6.32 13.68
CA PRO A 116 10.03 -6.03 13.12
C PRO A 116 10.30 -6.94 11.92
N LEU A 117 11.00 -6.45 10.90
CA LEU A 117 11.22 -7.22 9.66
C LEU A 117 11.81 -8.62 9.96
N GLU A 118 12.63 -8.69 11.01
CA GLU A 118 13.30 -9.88 11.55
C GLU A 118 12.33 -10.89 12.21
N ASP A 119 11.20 -10.40 12.73
CA ASP A 119 10.17 -11.19 13.42
C ASP A 119 8.96 -11.50 12.51
N ARG A 120 8.92 -10.93 11.28
CA ARG A 120 7.84 -11.20 10.32
C ARG A 120 7.95 -12.64 9.82
N PRO A 121 6.82 -13.34 9.62
CA PRO A 121 6.86 -14.62 8.91
C PRO A 121 7.50 -14.43 7.53
N PHE A 122 8.16 -15.48 7.02
CA PHE A 122 8.92 -15.48 5.77
C PHE A 122 8.23 -14.67 4.66
N SER A 123 9.00 -13.84 3.94
CA SER A 123 8.51 -13.22 2.70
C SER A 123 8.24 -14.30 1.66
N LEU A 124 7.37 -14.02 0.69
CA LEU A 124 7.12 -14.99 -0.38
C LEU A 124 8.41 -15.34 -1.13
N ASP A 125 9.27 -14.36 -1.42
CA ASP A 125 10.56 -14.63 -2.07
C ASP A 125 11.43 -15.58 -1.24
N GLN A 126 11.47 -15.40 0.09
CA GLN A 126 12.16 -16.31 1.00
C GLN A 126 11.53 -17.72 1.04
N LEU A 127 10.22 -17.84 0.85
CA LEU A 127 9.52 -19.14 0.74
C LEU A 127 9.77 -19.79 -0.63
N LEU A 128 9.83 -18.99 -1.70
CA LEU A 128 10.13 -19.44 -3.06
C LEU A 128 11.58 -19.90 -3.18
N GLU A 129 12.52 -19.24 -2.50
CA GLU A 129 13.92 -19.70 -2.38
C GLU A 129 14.06 -21.07 -1.69
N GLN A 130 13.10 -21.43 -0.83
CA GLN A 130 13.04 -22.75 -0.18
C GLN A 130 12.35 -23.81 -1.02
N CYS A 131 11.74 -23.43 -2.15
CA CYS A 131 11.09 -24.36 -3.06
C CYS A 131 12.10 -25.06 -3.99
N ASP A 132 11.79 -26.29 -4.39
CA ASP A 132 12.60 -27.04 -5.36
C ASP A 132 12.54 -26.34 -6.73
N ILE A 133 13.68 -25.79 -7.17
CA ILE A 133 13.84 -25.11 -8.47
C ILE A 133 13.57 -26.01 -9.68
N THR A 134 13.55 -27.32 -9.49
CA THR A 134 13.26 -28.31 -10.53
C THR A 134 11.79 -28.73 -10.55
N ALA A 135 11.00 -28.30 -9.57
CA ALA A 135 9.57 -28.54 -9.57
C ALA A 135 8.92 -27.86 -10.80
N PRO A 136 7.98 -28.53 -11.48
CA PRO A 136 7.24 -27.90 -12.57
C PRO A 136 6.52 -26.66 -12.02
N GLN A 137 6.91 -25.48 -12.49
CA GLN A 137 6.20 -24.23 -12.17
C GLN A 137 4.76 -24.35 -12.67
N HIS A 138 3.81 -24.44 -11.73
CA HIS A 138 2.39 -24.47 -12.04
C HIS A 138 2.01 -23.16 -12.76
N GLU A 139 1.16 -23.23 -13.78
CA GLU A 139 0.75 -22.04 -14.56
C GLU A 139 0.18 -20.93 -13.66
N GLU A 140 -0.43 -21.31 -12.53
CA GLU A 140 -0.94 -20.41 -11.49
C GLU A 140 0.16 -19.55 -10.85
N ILE A 141 1.37 -20.08 -10.65
CA ILE A 141 2.50 -19.34 -10.06
C ILE A 141 3.02 -18.29 -11.05
N LYS A 142 3.10 -18.64 -12.34
CA LYS A 142 3.49 -17.68 -13.39
C LYS A 142 2.45 -16.58 -13.55
N ALA A 143 1.17 -16.95 -13.62
CA ALA A 143 0.08 -15.99 -13.67
C ALA A 143 0.15 -15.03 -12.46
N TRP A 144 0.39 -15.56 -11.26
CA TRP A 144 0.53 -14.76 -10.05
C TRP A 144 1.76 -13.83 -10.08
N GLN A 145 2.90 -14.28 -10.59
CA GLN A 145 4.12 -13.46 -10.76
C GLN A 145 3.90 -12.30 -11.72
N GLU A 146 3.11 -12.50 -12.77
CA GLU A 146 2.76 -11.52 -13.80
C GLU A 146 1.57 -10.62 -13.42
N MET A 147 0.89 -10.88 -12.29
CA MET A 147 -0.20 -10.02 -11.82
C MET A 147 0.31 -8.61 -11.49
N PRO A 148 -0.47 -7.56 -11.78
CA PRO A 148 -0.13 -6.19 -11.38
C PRO A 148 0.06 -6.09 -9.86
N ASP A 149 0.89 -5.15 -9.40
CA ASP A 149 1.28 -4.95 -7.99
C ASP A 149 0.14 -4.50 -7.04
N ILE A 150 -1.11 -4.74 -7.41
CA ILE A 150 -2.27 -4.49 -6.55
C ILE A 150 -2.22 -5.52 -5.42
N GLY A 151 -2.34 -5.04 -4.17
CA GLY A 151 -2.34 -5.83 -2.93
C GLY A 151 -1.17 -6.78 -2.70
N ARG A 152 -0.03 -6.52 -3.35
CA ARG A 152 1.26 -6.89 -2.79
C ARG A 152 1.65 -5.81 -1.79
N GLU A 153 1.87 -6.20 -0.53
CA GLU A 153 2.51 -5.27 0.41
C GLU A 153 3.96 -5.09 -0.09
N LEU A 154 4.19 -4.03 -0.88
CA LEU A 154 5.54 -3.58 -1.16
C LEU A 154 6.13 -3.18 0.19
N LEU A 155 6.94 -4.07 0.77
CA LEU A 155 7.71 -3.85 1.99
C LEU A 155 8.67 -2.69 1.69
N GLY A 156 8.23 -1.47 1.96
CA GLY A 156 8.93 -0.26 1.55
C GLY A 156 8.70 0.07 0.08
N GLY A 157 7.49 0.52 -0.28
CA GLY A 157 7.39 1.42 -1.42
C GLY A 157 8.24 2.64 -1.10
N LEU A 158 9.45 2.70 -1.66
CA LEU A 158 10.39 3.80 -1.45
C LEU A 158 9.65 5.09 -1.76
N GLY A 159 9.43 5.90 -0.73
CA GLY A 159 9.01 7.27 -0.90
C GLY A 159 10.21 8.15 -1.22
N GLU A 160 9.95 9.33 -1.78
CA GLU A 160 11.00 10.34 -1.96
C GLU A 160 11.76 10.62 -0.66
N ASN A 161 11.07 10.58 0.48
CA ASN A 161 11.69 10.77 1.79
C ASN A 161 12.69 9.65 2.15
N ASP A 162 12.43 8.40 1.77
CA ASP A 162 13.36 7.30 2.04
C ASP A 162 14.65 7.47 1.23
N VAL A 163 14.55 8.02 0.01
CA VAL A 163 15.71 8.44 -0.80
C VAL A 163 16.46 9.60 -0.15
N TRP A 164 15.76 10.62 0.35
CA TRP A 164 16.39 11.76 1.01
C TRP A 164 17.07 11.37 2.33
N GLU A 165 16.43 10.55 3.16
CA GLU A 165 17.02 10.02 4.41
C GLU A 165 18.25 9.14 4.12
N LYS A 166 18.20 8.33 3.05
CA LYS A 166 19.34 7.54 2.60
C LYS A 166 20.47 8.42 2.07
N ALA A 167 20.17 9.46 1.29
CA ALA A 167 21.16 10.39 0.77
C ALA A 167 21.86 11.15 1.90
N GLU A 168 21.12 11.63 2.89
CA GLU A 168 21.70 12.29 4.07
C GLU A 168 22.64 11.37 4.83
N ARG A 169 22.30 10.08 4.95
CA ARG A 169 23.19 9.07 5.55
C ARG A 169 24.45 8.82 4.74
N VAL A 170 24.36 8.72 3.42
CA VAL A 170 25.52 8.46 2.53
C VAL A 170 26.48 9.65 2.49
N PHE A 171 25.98 10.88 2.63
CA PHE A 171 26.77 12.11 2.49
C PHE A 171 27.02 12.86 3.81
N ASP A 172 26.68 12.26 4.95
CA ASP A 172 26.87 12.74 6.33
C ASP A 172 26.28 14.13 6.65
N SER A 173 25.49 14.72 5.74
CA SER A 173 24.88 16.03 5.90
C SER A 173 23.81 16.28 4.83
N TYR A 174 22.69 16.88 5.26
CA TYR A 174 21.64 17.34 4.37
C TYR A 174 22.15 18.26 3.25
N GLU A 175 23.09 19.16 3.53
CA GLU A 175 23.63 20.08 2.51
C GLU A 175 24.39 19.35 1.40
N ASN A 176 25.09 18.27 1.75
CA ASN A 176 25.83 17.47 0.78
C ASN A 176 24.90 16.54 0.00
N ALA A 177 23.91 15.95 0.68
CA ALA A 177 22.84 15.19 0.04
C ALA A 177 22.09 16.06 -0.98
N GLN A 178 21.73 17.29 -0.62
CA GLN A 178 21.06 18.22 -1.52
C GLN A 178 21.91 18.59 -2.75
N LYS A 179 23.23 18.79 -2.56
CA LYS A 179 24.14 19.04 -3.68
C LYS A 179 24.19 17.85 -4.64
N TRP A 180 24.28 16.62 -4.11
CA TRP A 180 24.29 15.41 -4.93
C TRP A 180 22.95 15.19 -5.64
N MET A 181 21.83 15.38 -4.95
CA MET A 181 20.49 15.20 -5.51
C MET A 181 20.21 16.13 -6.70
N ARG A 182 20.85 17.31 -6.74
CA ARG A 182 20.74 18.29 -7.83
C ARG A 182 21.80 18.17 -8.90
N GLN A 183 22.79 17.31 -8.69
CA GLN A 183 23.89 17.16 -9.62
C GLN A 183 23.50 16.22 -10.77
N PRO A 184 23.73 16.62 -12.03
CA PRO A 184 23.61 15.71 -13.17
C PRO A 184 24.56 14.51 -13.04
N LEU A 185 24.01 13.30 -13.14
CA LEU A 185 24.77 12.06 -13.05
C LEU A 185 24.80 11.32 -14.39
N LYS A 186 25.97 10.79 -14.77
CA LYS A 186 26.11 9.99 -16.00
C LYS A 186 25.25 8.72 -15.95
N GLN A 187 25.08 8.15 -14.76
CA GLN A 187 24.27 6.97 -14.47
C GLN A 187 22.75 7.23 -14.68
N LEU A 188 22.36 8.50 -14.69
CA LEU A 188 21.00 8.98 -14.94
C LEU A 188 20.90 9.71 -16.29
N GLU A 189 21.76 9.37 -17.25
CA GLU A 189 21.78 9.96 -18.61
C GLU A 189 21.98 11.48 -18.60
N GLY A 190 22.67 12.02 -17.60
CA GLY A 190 22.90 13.46 -17.45
C GLY A 190 21.73 14.21 -16.79
N ARG A 191 20.73 13.51 -16.26
CA ARG A 191 19.69 14.09 -15.39
C ARG A 191 20.15 14.06 -13.92
N SER A 192 19.55 14.92 -13.11
CA SER A 192 19.76 14.92 -11.67
C SER A 192 18.85 13.90 -10.96
N PRO A 193 19.28 13.33 -9.81
CA PRO A 193 18.43 12.48 -8.99
C PRO A 193 17.07 13.10 -8.64
N GLU A 194 17.02 14.40 -8.35
CA GLU A 194 15.79 15.13 -8.03
C GLU A 194 14.80 15.16 -9.21
N GLU A 195 15.29 15.20 -10.45
CA GLU A 195 14.44 15.15 -11.66
C GLU A 195 13.92 13.73 -11.96
N VAL A 196 14.67 12.69 -11.55
CA VAL A 196 14.33 11.28 -11.81
C VAL A 196 13.39 10.73 -10.74
N LEU A 197 13.46 11.26 -9.50
CA LEU A 197 12.65 10.84 -8.35
C LEU A 197 11.16 10.61 -8.67
N PRO A 198 10.41 11.55 -9.31
CA PRO A 198 8.98 11.34 -9.52
C PRO A 198 8.64 10.21 -10.51
N SER A 199 9.60 9.83 -11.35
CA SER A 199 9.40 8.82 -12.41
C SER A 199 9.97 7.46 -12.06
N ASP A 200 11.05 7.40 -11.26
CA ASP A 200 11.78 6.16 -10.97
C ASP A 200 12.57 6.29 -9.65
N ILE A 201 11.84 6.19 -8.53
CA ILE A 201 12.40 6.32 -7.17
C ILE A 201 13.43 5.20 -6.89
N GLN A 202 13.13 3.97 -7.33
CA GLN A 202 13.99 2.81 -7.10
C GLN A 202 15.37 3.02 -7.72
N ARG A 203 15.43 3.52 -8.97
CA ARG A 203 16.71 3.77 -9.65
C ARG A 203 17.60 4.76 -8.91
N VAL A 204 17.02 5.79 -8.28
CA VAL A 204 17.79 6.75 -7.47
C VAL A 204 18.27 6.11 -6.17
N TYR A 205 17.40 5.34 -5.50
CA TYR A 205 17.73 4.65 -4.26
C TYR A 205 18.86 3.61 -4.45
N ASP A 206 18.81 2.83 -5.53
CA ASP A 206 19.85 1.84 -5.85
C ASP A 206 21.23 2.49 -6.05
N LEU A 207 21.29 3.71 -6.61
CA LEU A 207 22.54 4.45 -6.73
C LEU A 207 23.11 4.81 -5.36
N LEU A 208 22.26 5.22 -4.40
CA LEU A 208 22.68 5.52 -3.04
C LEU A 208 23.16 4.26 -2.30
N VAL A 209 22.50 3.11 -2.51
CA VAL A 209 22.94 1.82 -1.95
C VAL A 209 24.32 1.43 -2.47
N ARG A 210 24.59 1.63 -3.77
CA ARG A 210 25.92 1.36 -4.36
C ARG A 210 26.99 2.30 -3.81
N LEU A 211 26.68 3.59 -3.70
CA LEU A 211 27.61 4.57 -3.13
C LEU A 211 27.94 4.27 -1.67
N GLU A 212 26.98 3.83 -0.87
CA GLU A 212 27.21 3.38 0.51
C GLU A 212 28.12 2.15 0.55
N SER A 213 27.94 1.21 -0.39
CA SER A 213 28.73 -0.02 -0.47
C SER A 213 30.17 0.21 -0.97
N ASP A 214 30.38 1.24 -1.80
CA ASP A 214 31.71 1.63 -2.32
C ASP A 214 32.48 2.54 -1.35
N LEU A 215 31.84 3.00 -0.26
CA LEU A 215 32.44 3.84 0.78
C LEU A 215 33.01 3.04 1.97
N PHE A 216 32.87 1.70 1.99
CA PHE A 216 33.39 0.79 3.02
C PHE A 216 34.40 -0.22 2.47
#